data_AF-A0A367KE92-F1
#
_entry.id   AF-A0A367KE92-F1
#
_cell.length_a   1.000
_cell.length_b   1.000
_cell.length_c   1.000
_cell.angle_alpha   90.00
_cell.angle_beta   90.00
_cell.angle_gamma   90.00
#
_symmetry.space_group_name_H-M   'P 1'
#
loop_
_entity.id
_entity.type
_entity.pdbx_description
1 polymer ?
#
loop_
_entity_poly.entity_id
_entity_poly.type
_entity_poly.pdbx_seq_one_letter_code
_entity_poly.pdbx_strand_id
1 'polypeptide(L)'
;MCLSSQRVQTILKVLLSNPTTKTVTRSSQQTYYCFEVYHHQRWWVATGWGHCLLPQDPPAWTDIHLEPTCSIHTFRLPPPTRIGKQQKHVTWVWTDPEWIRGQEGWQYTDWTWKFWSKTRTRRERWYRLAERKEYLVNL
;
A
#
# COMPACT_ATOMS: atom_id res chain seq x y z
N MET A 1 -18.28 -9.52 3.59
CA MET A 1 -18.72 -8.35 4.39
C MET A 1 -17.55 -7.93 5.26
N CYS A 2 -16.89 -6.81 4.94
CA CYS A 2 -15.75 -6.32 5.72
C CYS A 2 -16.23 -5.75 7.05
N LEU A 3 -15.78 -6.33 8.18
CA LEU A 3 -16.06 -5.83 9.54
C LEU A 3 -15.20 -4.60 9.90
N SER A 4 -14.92 -3.72 8.94
CA SER A 4 -14.23 -2.47 9.22
C SER A 4 -15.25 -1.49 9.82
N SER A 5 -14.97 -0.96 11.02
CA SER A 5 -15.82 0.08 11.63
C SER A 5 -16.05 1.25 10.66
N GLN A 6 -17.24 1.87 10.71
CA GLN A 6 -17.55 3.10 9.96
C GLN A 6 -16.46 4.17 10.10
N ARG A 7 -15.79 4.21 11.26
CA ARG A 7 -14.66 5.09 11.53
C ARG A 7 -13.44 4.81 10.65
N VAL A 8 -13.07 3.54 10.49
CA VAL A 8 -11.94 3.10 9.65
C VAL A 8 -12.20 3.49 8.20
N GLN A 9 -13.44 3.29 7.74
CA GLN A 9 -13.86 3.68 6.39
C GLN A 9 -13.77 5.19 6.16
N THR A 10 -14.13 6.02 7.15
CA THR A 10 -13.97 7.48 7.05
C THR A 10 -12.50 7.88 6.97
N ILE A 11 -11.63 7.32 7.83
CA ILE A 11 -10.19 7.61 7.82
C ILE A 11 -9.57 7.20 6.48
N LEU A 12 -9.92 6.03 5.99
CA LEU A 12 -9.47 5.53 4.70
C LEU A 12 -9.88 6.48 3.57
N LYS A 13 -11.15 6.93 3.53
CA LYS A 13 -11.61 7.91 2.54
C LYS A 13 -10.79 9.21 2.59
N VAL A 14 -10.52 9.74 3.78
CA VAL A 14 -9.69 10.94 3.95
C VAL A 14 -8.29 10.73 3.38
N LEU A 15 -7.65 9.61 3.72
CA LEU A 15 -6.30 9.27 3.26
C LEU A 15 -6.23 9.04 1.75
N LEU A 16 -7.27 8.45 1.16
CA LEU A 16 -7.33 8.22 -0.29
C LEU A 16 -7.68 9.50 -1.08
N SER A 17 -8.36 10.47 -0.46
CA SER A 17 -8.74 11.73 -1.11
C SER A 17 -7.58 12.71 -1.27
N ASN A 18 -6.53 12.59 -0.47
CA ASN A 18 -5.39 13.49 -0.48
C ASN A 18 -4.07 12.71 -0.72
N PRO A 19 -3.51 12.75 -1.93
CA PRO A 19 -2.35 11.94 -2.28
C PRO A 19 -1.07 12.29 -1.49
N THR A 20 -0.98 13.50 -0.94
CA THR A 20 0.15 13.95 -0.13
C THR A 20 0.04 13.52 1.33
N THR A 21 -1.15 13.15 1.81
CA THR A 21 -1.38 12.79 3.22
C THR A 21 -1.62 11.29 3.35
N LYS A 22 -0.54 10.53 3.63
CA LYS A 22 -0.63 9.07 3.85
C LYS A 22 -0.90 8.66 5.30
N THR A 23 -1.02 9.63 6.21
CA THR A 23 -1.20 9.37 7.64
C THR A 23 -2.20 10.32 8.31
N VAL A 24 -2.96 9.81 9.28
CA VAL A 24 -3.85 10.60 10.14
C VAL A 24 -3.49 10.34 11.59
N THR A 25 -2.98 11.36 12.29
CA THR A 25 -2.69 11.30 13.73
C THR A 25 -3.92 11.69 14.52
N ARG A 26 -4.39 10.82 15.41
CA ARG A 26 -5.56 11.07 16.27
C ARG A 26 -5.18 11.59 17.65
N SER A 27 -4.08 11.10 18.19
CA SER A 27 -3.54 11.51 19.49
C SER A 27 -2.03 11.38 19.44
N SER A 28 -1.34 11.85 20.48
CA SER A 28 0.10 11.64 20.65
C SER A 28 0.52 10.17 20.65
N GLN A 29 -0.44 9.24 20.77
CA GLN A 29 -0.21 7.81 20.89
C GLN A 29 -0.80 6.99 19.75
N GLN A 30 -1.54 7.59 18.81
CA GLN A 30 -2.28 6.84 17.79
C GLN A 30 -2.23 7.54 16.44
N THR A 31 -1.65 6.85 15.45
CA THR A 31 -1.55 7.33 14.07
C THR A 31 -1.96 6.22 13.10
N TYR A 32 -2.79 6.56 12.12
CA TYR A 32 -3.19 5.65 11.04
C TYR A 32 -2.32 5.88 9.82
N TYR A 33 -1.93 4.80 9.15
CA TYR A 33 -1.10 4.79 7.94
C TYR A 33 -1.81 4.01 6.84
N CYS A 34 -1.96 4.61 5.66
CA CYS A 34 -2.43 3.91 4.47
C CYS A 34 -1.22 3.39 3.69
N PHE A 35 -1.03 2.07 3.72
CA PHE A 35 -0.04 1.42 2.85
C PHE A 35 -0.63 1.26 1.46
N GLU A 36 0.21 1.47 0.45
CA GLU A 36 -0.18 1.48 -0.95
C GLU A 36 0.87 0.74 -1.75
N VAL A 37 0.44 -0.25 -2.54
CA VAL A 37 1.29 -1.06 -3.42
C VAL A 37 0.63 -1.20 -4.78
N TYR A 38 1.43 -1.42 -5.81
CA TYR A 38 0.99 -1.56 -7.18
C TYR A 38 1.41 -2.91 -7.74
N HIS A 39 0.46 -3.59 -8.36
CA HIS A 39 0.67 -4.87 -9.03
C HIS A 39 0.78 -4.66 -10.53
N HIS A 40 1.91 -5.04 -11.12
CA HIS A 40 2.19 -4.86 -12.54
C HIS A 40 2.00 -6.16 -13.33
N GLN A 41 1.48 -6.01 -14.56
CA GLN A 41 1.34 -7.08 -15.53
C GLN A 41 1.74 -6.61 -16.93
N ARG A 42 2.28 -7.55 -17.72
CA ARG A 42 2.61 -7.35 -19.13
C ARG A 42 1.68 -8.16 -20.01
N TRP A 43 1.28 -7.59 -21.15
CA TRP A 43 0.57 -8.30 -22.21
C TRP A 43 1.54 -9.11 -23.07
N TRP A 44 1.24 -10.39 -23.21
CA TRP A 44 1.94 -11.33 -24.06
C TRP A 44 1.00 -11.85 -25.13
N VAL A 45 1.42 -11.81 -26.40
CA VAL A 45 0.57 -12.18 -27.55
C VAL A 45 0.00 -13.60 -27.43
N ALA A 46 0.76 -14.53 -26.86
CA ALA A 46 0.37 -15.93 -26.74
C ALA A 46 -0.44 -16.26 -25.47
N THR A 47 -0.20 -15.56 -24.35
CA THR A 47 -0.72 -15.96 -23.02
C THR A 47 -1.58 -14.89 -22.35
N GLY A 48 -1.71 -13.72 -22.96
CA GLY A 48 -2.42 -12.57 -22.39
C GLY A 48 -1.65 -11.86 -21.29
N TRP A 49 -2.36 -11.30 -20.31
CA TRP A 49 -1.77 -10.57 -19.18
C TRP A 49 -1.09 -11.51 -18.19
N GLY A 50 0.18 -11.25 -17.86
CA GLY A 50 0.94 -12.08 -16.93
C GLY A 50 2.01 -11.33 -16.14
N HIS A 51 2.64 -12.05 -15.21
CA HIS A 51 3.70 -11.56 -14.31
C HIS A 51 5.11 -11.81 -14.83
N CYS A 52 5.26 -12.44 -15.99
CA CYS A 52 6.53 -12.46 -16.70
C CYS A 52 6.77 -11.04 -17.21
N LEU A 53 7.68 -10.34 -16.56
CA LEU A 53 8.06 -8.97 -16.88
C LEU A 53 9.46 -8.99 -17.49
N LEU A 54 9.68 -8.16 -18.49
CA LEU A 54 11.01 -7.96 -19.05
C LEU A 54 11.90 -7.17 -18.06
N PRO A 55 13.23 -7.26 -18.17
CA PRO A 55 14.14 -6.56 -17.27
C PRO A 55 13.96 -5.02 -17.21
N GLN A 56 13.46 -4.42 -18.29
CA GLN A 56 13.17 -2.98 -18.35
C GLN A 56 11.82 -2.59 -17.72
N ASP A 57 11.06 -3.56 -17.25
CA ASP A 57 9.73 -3.33 -16.69
C ASP A 57 9.86 -2.99 -15.21
N PRO A 58 8.87 -2.29 -14.64
CA PRO A 58 8.74 -2.25 -13.20
C PRO A 58 8.65 -3.68 -12.64
N PRO A 59 9.18 -3.93 -11.43
CA PRO A 59 8.94 -5.17 -10.70
C PRO A 59 7.44 -5.51 -10.61
N ALA A 60 7.11 -6.79 -10.42
CA ALA A 60 5.72 -7.23 -10.33
C ALA A 60 4.94 -6.51 -9.21
N TRP A 61 5.62 -6.13 -8.14
CA TRP A 61 5.06 -5.34 -7.06
C TRP A 61 5.96 -4.13 -6.80
N THR A 62 5.38 -2.94 -6.81
CA THR A 62 6.11 -1.71 -6.46
C THR A 62 5.34 -0.82 -5.49
N ASP A 63 6.04 0.15 -4.91
CA ASP A 63 5.39 1.31 -4.28
C ASP A 63 5.01 2.39 -5.33
N ILE A 64 4.63 3.58 -4.86
CA ILE A 64 4.30 4.74 -5.72
C ILE A 64 5.49 5.26 -6.54
N HIS A 65 6.71 5.00 -6.11
CA HIS A 65 7.95 5.48 -6.72
C HIS A 65 8.54 4.46 -7.70
N LEU A 66 7.82 3.35 -7.96
CA LEU A 66 8.26 2.21 -8.77
C LEU A 66 9.39 1.39 -8.12
N GLU A 67 9.62 1.56 -6.82
CA GLU A 67 10.59 0.77 -6.08
C GLU A 67 10.02 -0.62 -5.78
N PRO A 68 10.81 -1.70 -5.92
CA PRO A 68 10.35 -3.05 -5.63
C PRO A 68 9.81 -3.21 -4.21
N THR A 69 8.69 -3.92 -4.05
CA THR A 69 8.11 -4.23 -2.74
C THR A 69 7.56 -5.65 -2.66
N CYS A 70 7.16 -6.05 -1.46
CA CYS A 70 6.49 -7.33 -1.23
C CYS A 70 5.09 -7.34 -1.88
N SER A 71 4.63 -8.55 -2.25
CA SER A 71 3.24 -8.75 -2.66
C SER A 71 2.26 -8.50 -1.50
N ILE A 72 0.98 -8.29 -1.81
CA ILE A 72 -0.08 -8.18 -0.80
C ILE A 72 -0.16 -9.39 0.15
N HIS A 73 0.27 -10.58 -0.29
CA HIS A 73 0.26 -11.81 0.51
C HIS A 73 1.46 -11.91 1.47
N THR A 74 2.59 -11.34 1.08
CA THR A 74 3.86 -11.43 1.83
C THR A 74 4.20 -10.16 2.59
N PHE A 75 3.51 -9.05 2.31
CA PHE A 75 3.69 -7.80 3.05
C PHE A 75 3.38 -8.01 4.54
N ARG A 76 4.24 -7.48 5.41
CA ARG A 76 4.11 -7.55 6.87
C ARG A 76 4.30 -6.16 7.47
N LEU A 77 3.56 -5.90 8.55
CA LEU A 77 3.78 -4.68 9.33
C LEU A 77 5.14 -4.73 10.02
N PRO A 78 5.75 -3.56 10.30
CA PRO A 78 6.98 -3.53 11.09
C PRO A 78 6.80 -4.24 12.44
N PRO A 79 7.82 -4.94 12.92
CA PRO A 79 7.76 -5.59 14.23
C PRO A 79 7.61 -4.53 15.34
N PRO A 80 7.11 -4.91 16.53
CA PRO A 80 7.10 -4.02 17.68
C PRO A 80 8.51 -3.52 18.00
N THR A 81 8.65 -2.21 18.22
CA THR A 81 9.95 -1.58 18.51
C THR A 81 9.89 -0.73 19.76
N ARG A 82 11.05 -0.48 20.37
CA ARG A 82 11.24 0.46 21.48
C ARG A 82 11.98 1.69 20.97
N ILE A 83 11.45 2.88 21.22
CA ILE A 83 12.02 4.14 20.75
C ILE A 83 12.38 5.04 21.94
N GLY A 84 13.62 5.53 21.94
CA GLY A 84 14.11 6.57 22.84
C GLY A 84 14.45 6.11 24.27
N LYS A 85 15.03 7.04 25.05
CA LYS A 85 15.44 6.81 26.45
C LYS A 85 14.27 6.53 27.39
N GLN A 86 13.06 6.95 27.03
CA GLN A 86 11.84 6.80 27.82
C GLN A 86 11.10 5.46 27.59
N GLN A 87 11.75 4.47 26.95
CA GLN A 87 11.17 3.15 26.65
C GLN A 87 9.75 3.23 26.03
N LYS A 88 9.54 4.11 25.05
CA LYS A 88 8.26 4.13 24.30
C LYS A 88 8.17 2.87 23.46
N HIS A 89 7.11 2.10 23.64
CA HIS A 89 6.84 0.96 22.79
C HIS A 89 5.93 1.36 21.63
N VAL A 90 6.27 0.88 20.44
CA VAL A 90 5.53 1.10 19.21
C VAL A 90 5.03 -0.24 18.69
N THR A 91 3.74 -0.33 18.40
CA THR A 91 3.10 -1.51 17.83
C THR A 91 2.27 -1.13 16.63
N TRP A 92 2.13 -2.08 15.70
CA TRP A 92 1.39 -1.93 14.47
C TRP A 92 0.32 -3.00 14.38
N VAL A 93 -0.88 -2.63 13.94
CA VAL A 93 -1.99 -3.56 13.74
C VAL A 93 -2.72 -3.18 12.45
N TRP A 94 -3.06 -4.17 11.62
CA TRP A 94 -3.92 -3.94 10.47
C TRP A 94 -5.33 -3.59 10.94
N THR A 95 -5.90 -2.51 10.42
CA THR A 95 -7.30 -2.16 10.72
C THR A 95 -8.28 -2.95 9.86
N ASP A 96 -7.82 -3.37 8.68
CA ASP A 96 -8.60 -4.16 7.72
C ASP A 96 -8.04 -5.59 7.62
N PRO A 97 -8.92 -6.60 7.51
CA PRO A 97 -8.51 -8.00 7.45
C PRO A 97 -7.75 -8.34 6.17
N GLU A 98 -8.00 -7.61 5.08
CA GLU A 98 -7.42 -7.85 3.76
C GLU A 98 -7.05 -6.54 3.07
N TRP A 99 -6.21 -6.66 2.03
CA TRP A 99 -5.93 -5.56 1.12
C TRP A 99 -7.16 -5.23 0.28
N ILE A 100 -7.36 -3.94 0.01
CA ILE A 100 -8.48 -3.44 -0.77
C ILE A 100 -7.94 -2.98 -2.13
N ARG A 101 -8.61 -3.45 -3.18
CA ARG A 101 -8.32 -3.07 -4.56
C ARG A 101 -8.80 -1.64 -4.84
N GLY A 102 -8.00 -0.86 -5.55
CA GLY A 102 -8.36 0.46 -6.05
C GLY A 102 -9.59 0.44 -6.94
N GLN A 103 -10.50 1.41 -6.77
CA GLN A 103 -11.73 1.49 -7.56
C GLN A 103 -11.48 1.94 -9.00
N GLU A 104 -10.32 2.53 -9.28
CA GLU A 104 -9.91 2.94 -10.63
C GLU A 104 -9.59 1.76 -11.56
N GLY A 105 -9.45 0.55 -11.02
CA GLY A 105 -9.13 -0.65 -11.78
C GLY A 105 -7.73 -0.63 -12.41
N TRP A 106 -7.60 -1.27 -13.57
CA TRP A 106 -6.33 -1.39 -14.29
C TRP A 106 -5.94 -0.08 -14.97
N GLN A 107 -4.76 0.43 -14.65
CA GLN A 107 -4.13 1.58 -15.29
C GLN A 107 -3.17 1.07 -16.36
N TYR A 108 -3.42 1.39 -17.63
CA TYR A 108 -2.60 0.97 -18.77
C TYR A 108 -1.53 2.01 -19.09
N THR A 109 -0.28 1.56 -19.25
CA THR A 109 0.85 2.47 -19.50
C THR A 109 1.72 1.92 -20.61
N ASP A 110 2.69 2.72 -21.03
CA ASP A 110 3.87 2.18 -21.70
C ASP A 110 5.04 2.05 -20.72
N TRP A 111 6.13 1.45 -21.18
CA TRP A 111 7.35 1.19 -20.39
C TRP A 111 8.04 2.48 -19.92
N THR A 112 7.73 3.61 -20.54
CA THR A 112 8.38 4.90 -20.27
C THR A 112 7.52 5.86 -19.49
N TRP A 113 6.29 5.47 -19.13
CA TRP A 113 5.26 6.35 -18.56
C TRP A 113 5.00 7.60 -19.40
N LYS A 114 5.29 7.56 -20.71
CA LYS A 114 5.01 8.63 -21.67
C LYS A 114 3.92 8.14 -22.62
N PHE A 115 2.90 8.96 -22.83
CA PHE A 115 1.86 8.62 -23.80
C PHE A 115 2.50 8.48 -25.20
N TRP A 116 1.92 7.62 -26.05
CA TRP A 116 2.30 7.35 -27.45
C TRP A 116 3.17 6.11 -27.76
N SER A 117 3.15 5.06 -26.93
CA SER A 117 3.56 3.73 -27.42
C SER A 117 2.59 2.61 -27.00
N LYS A 118 2.52 1.55 -27.82
CA LYS A 118 1.54 0.44 -27.71
C LYS A 118 1.51 -0.09 -26.27
N THR A 119 0.42 0.15 -25.55
CA THR A 119 0.22 -0.20 -24.14
C THR A 119 0.36 -1.71 -23.93
N ARG A 120 1.49 -2.12 -23.35
CA ARG A 120 1.78 -3.53 -23.06
C ARG A 120 2.00 -3.77 -21.56
N THR A 121 1.96 -2.73 -20.74
CA THR A 121 1.86 -2.81 -19.28
C THR A 121 0.49 -2.40 -18.81
N ARG A 122 0.10 -2.97 -17.68
CA ARG A 122 -0.91 -2.40 -16.81
C ARG A 122 -0.46 -2.54 -15.37
N ARG A 123 -0.97 -1.66 -14.51
CA ARG A 123 -0.86 -1.81 -13.07
C ARG A 123 -2.20 -1.67 -12.39
N GLU A 124 -2.28 -2.22 -11.19
CA GLU A 124 -3.43 -2.08 -10.33
C GLU A 124 -2.98 -1.66 -8.93
N ARG A 125 -3.67 -0.68 -8.36
CA ARG A 125 -3.39 -0.22 -7.00
C ARG A 125 -4.10 -1.08 -5.98
N TRP A 126 -3.40 -1.35 -4.90
CA TRP A 126 -3.92 -1.98 -3.70
C TRP A 126 -3.55 -1.13 -2.50
N TYR A 127 -4.45 -1.03 -1.53
CA TYR A 127 -4.19 -0.30 -0.31
C TYR A 127 -4.69 -1.05 0.92
N ARG A 128 -4.07 -0.78 2.06
CA ARG A 128 -4.48 -1.35 3.34
C ARG A 128 -4.12 -0.42 4.48
N LEU A 129 -5.07 -0.20 5.37
CA LEU A 129 -4.89 0.70 6.49
C LEU A 129 -4.31 -0.06 7.69
N ALA A 130 -3.33 0.58 8.34
CA ALA A 130 -2.75 0.11 9.58
C ALA A 130 -2.84 1.20 10.64
N GLU A 131 -2.93 0.77 11.88
CA GLU A 131 -2.87 1.60 13.06
C GLU A 131 -1.51 1.40 13.74
N ARG A 132 -0.83 2.51 14.00
CA ARG A 132 0.37 2.57 14.84
C ARG A 132 -0.03 3.11 16.21
N LYS A 133 0.27 2.33 17.25
CA LYS A 133 0.05 2.69 18.66
C LYS A 133 1.38 2.88 19.36
N GLU A 134 1.51 3.98 20.09
CA GLU A 134 2.62 4.25 20.99
C GLU A 134 2.14 4.19 22.45
N TYR A 135 2.88 3.51 23.31
CA TYR A 135 2.62 3.51 24.75
C TYR A 135 3.90 3.75 25.53
N LEU A 136 3.77 4.49 26.63
CA LEU A 136 4.84 4.65 27.61
C LEU A 136 4.84 3.42 28.51
N VAL A 137 6.02 2.83 28.70
CA VAL A 137 6.22 1.83 29.74
C VAL A 137 6.61 2.58 31.00
N ASN A 138 5.67 2.71 31.94
CA ASN A 138 6.01 3.12 33.29
C ASN A 138 6.57 1.88 33.99
N LEU A 139 7.84 1.93 34.37
CA LEU A 139 8.49 0.93 35.22
C LEU A 139 8.00 1.05 36.66
#